data_AF-A0A1H7QET1-F1
#
_entry.id   AF-A0A1H7QET1-F1
#
_cell.length_a   1.000
_cell.length_b   1.000
_cell.length_c   1.000
_cell.angle_alpha   90.00
_cell.angle_beta   90.00
_cell.angle_gamma   90.00
#
_symmetry.space_group_name_H-M   'P 1'
#
loop_
_entity.id
_entity.type
_entity.pdbx_description
1 polymer ?
#
loop_
_entity_poly.entity_id
_entity_poly.type
_entity_poly.pdbx_seq_one_letter_code
_entity_poly.pdbx_strand_id
1 'polypeptide(L)'
;MYLTTKQKNELIAAVTALLEKMIPVENEPTTITVSEPELPKMLTIKECAELVSGLTEHTVRMLVKQDKVKYIRCGQGARGKILVSKDSLLKYIGAVCA
;
A
#
# COMPACT_ATOMS: atom_id res chain seq x y z
N MET A 1 30.29 4.06 -42.42
CA MET A 1 29.94 5.49 -42.29
C MET A 1 29.49 5.74 -40.86
N TYR A 2 30.21 6.57 -40.11
CA TYR A 2 29.79 6.97 -38.76
C TYR A 2 28.97 8.25 -38.87
N LEU A 3 27.85 8.31 -38.15
CA LEU A 3 27.02 9.49 -38.08
C LEU A 3 27.84 10.66 -37.51
N THR A 4 27.82 11.81 -38.16
CA THR A 4 28.53 13.00 -37.67
C THR A 4 27.93 13.47 -36.34
N THR A 5 28.71 14.15 -35.50
CA THR A 5 28.22 14.65 -34.20
C THR A 5 27.02 15.57 -34.35
N LYS A 6 26.94 16.33 -35.45
CA LYS A 6 25.79 17.17 -35.81
C LYS A 6 24.53 16.35 -36.02
N GLN A 7 24.60 15.31 -36.85
CA GLN A 7 23.47 14.42 -37.12
C GLN A 7 23.00 13.66 -35.87
N LYS A 8 23.94 13.27 -34.99
CA LYS A 8 23.57 12.64 -33.71
C LYS A 8 22.77 13.59 -32.83
N ASN A 9 23.18 14.85 -32.73
CA ASN A 9 22.50 15.85 -31.90
C ASN A 9 21.10 16.18 -32.44
N GLU A 10 20.94 16.28 -33.76
CA GLU A 10 19.63 16.46 -34.40
C GLU A 10 18.68 15.30 -34.11
N LEU A 11 19.19 14.07 -34.17
CA LEU A 11 18.41 12.86 -33.87
C LEU A 11 17.98 12.81 -32.41
N ILE A 12 18.87 13.16 -31.48
CA ILE A 12 18.55 13.25 -30.05
C ILE A 12 17.44 14.28 -29.81
N ALA A 13 17.55 15.47 -30.40
CA ALA A 13 16.54 16.52 -30.27
C ALA A 13 15.17 16.10 -30.83
N ALA A 14 15.15 15.36 -31.94
CA ALA A 14 13.93 14.83 -32.52
C ALA A 14 13.26 13.77 -31.62
N VAL A 15 14.05 12.90 -30.99
CA VAL A 15 13.55 11.85 -30.08
C VAL A 15 13.00 12.47 -28.80
N THR A 16 13.68 13.44 -28.19
CA THR A 16 13.20 14.09 -26.96
C THR A 16 11.88 14.83 -27.19
N ALA A 17 11.73 15.54 -28.31
CA ALA A 17 10.50 16.24 -28.65
C ALA A 17 9.30 15.30 -28.89
N LEU A 18 9.53 14.06 -29.31
CA LEU A 18 8.49 13.03 -29.44
C LEU A 18 8.08 12.47 -28.07
N LEU A 19 9.05 12.25 -27.18
CA LEU A 19 8.81 11.76 -25.83
C LEU A 19 7.97 12.76 -25.01
N GLU A 20 8.27 14.06 -25.11
CA GLU A 20 7.48 15.13 -24.47
C GLU A 20 6.03 15.20 -24.97
N LYS A 21 5.77 14.84 -26.23
CA LYS A 21 4.41 14.85 -26.81
C LYS A 21 3.59 13.62 -26.42
N MET A 22 4.24 12.48 -26.18
CA MET A 22 3.57 11.24 -25.80
C MET A 22 3.31 11.12 -24.30
N ILE A 23 4.08 11.85 -23.49
CA ILE A 23 3.93 11.82 -22.03
C ILE A 23 3.27 13.14 -21.62
N PRO A 24 2.01 13.16 -21.12
CA PRO A 24 1.51 14.33 -20.42
C PRO A 24 2.41 14.56 -19.20
N VAL A 25 3.19 15.64 -19.23
CA VAL A 25 4.06 16.06 -18.13
C VAL A 25 3.17 16.59 -17.01
N GLU A 26 2.70 15.69 -16.15
CA GLU A 26 2.35 16.04 -14.78
C GLU A 26 3.68 16.29 -14.06
N ASN A 27 3.98 17.58 -13.85
CA ASN A 27 5.02 18.05 -12.94
C ASN A 27 4.60 17.71 -11.50
N GLU A 28 4.74 16.45 -11.11
CA GLU A 28 4.89 16.06 -9.72
C GLU A 28 6.30 15.48 -9.60
N PRO A 29 7.11 15.93 -8.62
CA PRO A 29 8.47 15.41 -8.47
C PRO A 29 8.39 13.90 -8.27
N THR A 30 8.88 13.14 -9.26
CA THR A 30 9.07 11.69 -9.17
C THR A 30 10.09 11.41 -8.09
N THR A 31 9.59 11.32 -6.88
CA THR A 31 10.29 10.73 -5.75
C THR A 31 10.47 9.27 -6.15
N ILE A 32 11.70 8.88 -6.43
CA ILE A 32 12.10 7.47 -6.50
C ILE A 32 11.84 6.93 -5.10
N THR A 33 10.60 6.50 -4.84
CA THR A 33 10.26 5.76 -3.65
C THR A 33 10.86 4.39 -3.88
N VAL A 34 12.08 4.21 -3.37
CA VAL A 34 12.48 2.92 -2.84
C VAL A 34 11.24 2.42 -2.11
N SER A 35 10.64 1.34 -2.59
CA SER A 35 9.52 0.68 -1.93
C SER A 35 10.05 0.18 -0.60
N GLU A 36 10.15 1.10 0.36
CA GLU A 36 10.26 0.82 1.76
C GLU A 36 9.14 -0.18 2.01
N PRO A 37 9.44 -1.39 2.51
CA PRO A 37 8.41 -2.40 2.71
C PRO A 37 7.35 -1.71 3.55
N GLU A 38 6.19 -1.40 2.95
CA GLU A 38 5.15 -0.63 3.64
C GLU A 38 4.86 -1.41 4.90
N LEU A 39 5.38 -0.91 6.03
CA LEU A 39 5.34 -1.65 7.27
C LEU A 39 3.85 -1.93 7.51
N PRO A 40 3.46 -3.20 7.67
CA PRO A 40 2.05 -3.55 7.68
C PRO A 40 1.39 -2.73 8.78
N LYS A 41 0.46 -1.85 8.40
CA LYS A 41 -0.22 -0.95 9.34
C LYS A 41 -1.01 -1.82 10.31
N MET A 42 -0.48 -1.94 11.52
CA MET A 42 -1.03 -2.74 12.60
C MET A 42 -1.93 -1.85 13.46
N LEU A 43 -3.14 -2.34 13.72
CA LEU A 43 -4.15 -1.65 14.51
C LEU A 43 -4.49 -2.46 15.74
N THR A 44 -4.71 -1.79 16.85
CA THR A 44 -5.28 -2.40 18.04
C THR A 44 -6.77 -2.70 17.84
N ILE A 45 -7.32 -3.60 18.67
CA ILE A 45 -8.75 -3.95 18.63
C ILE A 45 -9.66 -2.71 18.69
N LYS A 46 -9.28 -1.67 19.44
CA LYS A 46 -10.06 -0.43 19.59
C LYS A 46 -10.11 0.35 18.28
N GLU A 47 -8.95 0.56 17.68
CA GLU A 47 -8.84 1.27 16.40
C GLU A 47 -9.52 0.48 15.27
N CYS A 48 -9.54 -0.86 15.34
CA CYS A 48 -10.28 -1.70 14.39
C CYS A 48 -11.80 -1.50 14.48
N ALA A 49 -12.32 -1.34 15.70
CA ALA A 49 -13.74 -1.07 15.93
C ALA A 49 -14.13 0.36 15.49
N GLU A 50 -13.21 1.32 15.61
CA GLU A 50 -13.42 2.69 15.11
C GLU A 50 -13.32 2.80 13.58
N LEU A 51 -12.45 2.01 12.95
CA LEU A 51 -12.27 2.02 11.49
C LEU A 51 -13.46 1.50 10.70
N VAL A 52 -14.21 0.54 11.26
CA VAL A 52 -15.33 -0.11 10.60
C VAL A 52 -16.58 0.18 11.39
N SER A 53 -17.43 1.08 10.86
CA SER A 53 -18.71 1.41 11.47
C SER A 53 -19.56 0.15 11.65
N GLY A 54 -20.00 -0.10 12.89
CA GLY A 54 -20.80 -1.28 13.26
C GLY A 54 -20.00 -2.48 13.78
N LEU A 55 -18.67 -2.45 13.77
CA LEU A 55 -17.84 -3.51 14.35
C LEU A 55 -17.56 -3.24 15.83
N THR A 56 -17.91 -4.15 16.72
CA THR A 56 -17.60 -4.03 18.16
C THR A 56 -16.25 -4.65 18.52
N GLU A 57 -15.60 -4.16 19.57
CA GLU A 57 -14.35 -4.74 20.08
C GLU A 57 -14.46 -6.25 20.35
N HIS A 58 -15.63 -6.69 20.83
CA HIS A 58 -15.90 -8.11 21.09
C HIS A 58 -15.87 -8.92 19.80
N THR A 59 -16.52 -8.42 18.75
CA THR A 59 -16.57 -9.06 17.43
C THR A 59 -15.18 -9.17 16.82
N VAL A 60 -14.37 -8.11 16.87
CA VAL A 60 -12.96 -8.14 16.44
C VAL A 60 -12.18 -9.23 17.18
N ARG A 61 -12.39 -9.34 18.50
CA ARG A 61 -11.73 -10.36 19.33
C ARG A 61 -12.18 -11.77 18.96
N MET A 62 -13.44 -11.95 18.55
CA MET A 62 -13.95 -13.22 18.03
C MET A 62 -13.38 -13.55 16.64
N LEU A 63 -13.24 -12.56 15.75
CA LEU A 63 -12.62 -12.75 14.43
C LEU A 63 -11.15 -13.21 14.55
N VAL A 64 -10.42 -12.65 15.52
CA VAL A 64 -9.06 -13.07 15.85
C VAL A 64 -9.03 -14.50 16.40
N LYS A 65 -9.94 -14.86 17.32
CA LYS A 65 -10.04 -16.24 17.84
C LYS A 65 -10.42 -17.28 16.78
N GLN A 66 -11.12 -16.84 15.73
CA GLN A 66 -11.51 -17.67 14.59
C GLN A 66 -10.43 -17.72 13.49
N ASP A 67 -9.26 -17.09 13.70
CA ASP A 67 -8.15 -17.02 12.74
C ASP A 67 -8.52 -16.47 11.35
N LYS A 68 -9.61 -15.69 11.27
CA LYS A 68 -10.10 -15.11 10.00
C LYS A 68 -9.29 -13.92 9.51
N VAL A 69 -8.43 -13.37 10.38
CA VAL A 69 -7.69 -12.15 10.14
C VAL A 69 -6.27 -12.30 10.65
N LYS A 70 -5.28 -11.74 9.95
CA LYS A 70 -3.88 -11.78 10.41
C LYS A 70 -3.69 -10.88 11.63
N TYR A 71 -3.16 -11.44 12.71
CA TYR A 71 -2.89 -10.73 13.96
C TYR A 71 -1.55 -11.13 14.59
N ILE A 72 -1.02 -10.26 15.44
CA ILE A 72 0.13 -10.52 16.31
C ILE A 72 -0.32 -10.26 17.75
N ARG A 73 0.08 -11.15 18.65
CA ARG A 73 -0.11 -10.95 20.09
C ARG A 73 1.18 -10.39 20.70
N CYS A 74 1.10 -9.15 21.18
CA CYS A 74 2.18 -8.50 21.90
C CYS A 74 2.03 -8.82 23.40
N GLY A 75 2.68 -9.89 23.85
CA GLY A 75 2.80 -10.29 25.25
C GLY A 75 2.72 -11.80 25.47
N GLN A 76 3.38 -12.30 26.52
CA GLN A 76 3.46 -13.74 26.83
C GLN A 76 2.16 -14.36 27.39
N GLY A 77 1.11 -13.58 27.64
CA GLY A 77 -0.11 -14.04 28.28
C GLY A 77 -1.33 -14.15 27.36
N ALA A 78 -2.33 -14.94 27.78
CA ALA A 78 -3.63 -15.08 27.09
C ALA A 78 -4.41 -13.75 26.97
N ARG A 79 -4.09 -12.75 27.81
CA ARG A 79 -4.66 -11.39 27.81
C ARG A 79 -3.73 -10.34 27.20
N GLY A 80 -2.68 -10.75 26.49
CA GLY A 80 -1.76 -9.84 25.81
C GLY A 80 -2.47 -8.93 24.81
N LYS A 81 -1.84 -7.79 24.50
CA LYS A 81 -2.36 -6.86 23.48
C LYS A 81 -2.39 -7.57 22.13
N ILE A 82 -3.43 -7.29 21.35
CA ILE A 82 -3.62 -7.88 20.02
C ILE A 82 -3.54 -6.75 19.01
N LEU A 83 -2.65 -6.93 18.04
CA LEU A 83 -2.50 -6.07 16.88
C LEU A 83 -2.99 -6.83 15.66
N VAL A 84 -3.85 -6.21 14.86
CA VAL A 84 -4.46 -6.79 13.66
C VAL A 84 -3.98 -6.00 12.45
N SER A 85 -3.69 -6.68 11.34
CA SER A 85 -3.34 -6.00 10.08
C SER A 85 -4.57 -5.32 9.48
N LYS A 86 -4.45 -4.03 9.16
CA LYS A 86 -5.53 -3.23 8.54
C LYS A 86 -6.05 -3.87 7.25
N ASP A 87 -5.15 -4.30 6.38
CA ASP A 87 -5.49 -4.81 5.05
C ASP A 87 -6.23 -6.14 5.14
N SER A 88 -5.86 -6.97 6.13
CA SER A 88 -6.53 -8.24 6.37
C SER A 88 -7.98 -8.04 6.84
N LEU A 89 -8.23 -7.04 7.69
CA LEU A 89 -9.60 -6.71 8.13
C LEU A 89 -10.45 -6.22 6.98
N LEU A 90 -9.95 -5.25 6.22
CA LEU A 90 -10.67 -4.69 5.07
C LEU A 90 -10.95 -5.75 4.01
N LYS A 91 -9.98 -6.63 3.75
CA LYS A 91 -10.16 -7.75 2.81
C LYS A 91 -11.23 -8.73 3.29
N TYR A 92 -11.26 -9.07 4.59
CA TYR A 92 -12.28 -9.98 5.13
C TYR A 92 -13.68 -9.36 5.04
N ILE A 93 -13.84 -8.11 5.44
CA ILE A 93 -15.14 -7.42 5.42
C ILE A 93 -15.61 -7.20 3.98
N GLY A 94 -14.70 -6.76 3.10
CA GLY A 94 -15.00 -6.60 1.69
C GLY A 94 -15.39 -7.91 1.01
N ALA A 95 -14.78 -9.04 1.38
CA ALA A 95 -15.15 -10.35 0.84
C ALA A 95 -16.48 -10.91 1.38
N VAL A 96 -16.94 -10.45 2.56
CA VAL A 96 -18.22 -10.89 3.16
C VAL A 96 -19.40 -10.01 2.69
N CYS A 97 -19.15 -8.74 2.38
CA CYS A 97 -20.17 -7.79 1.90
C CYS A 97 -20.27 -7.67 0.37
N ALA A 98 -19.38 -8.31 -0.39
CA ALA A 98 -19.45 -8.40 -1.86
C ALA A 98 -20.31 -9.59 -2.29
#